data_AF-A0A9W6KK50-F1
#
_entry.id   AF-A0A9W6KK50-F1
#
_cell.length_a   1.000
_cell.length_b   1.000
_cell.length_c   1.000
_cell.angle_alpha   90.00
_cell.angle_beta   90.00
_cell.angle_gamma   90.00
#
_symmetry.space_group_name_H-M   'P 1'
#
loop_
_entity.id
_entity.type
_entity.pdbx_description
1 polymer ?
#
loop_
_entity_poly.entity_id
_entity_poly.type
_entity_poly.pdbx_seq_one_letter_code
_entity_poly.pdbx_strand_id
1 'polypeptide(L)'
;MSVISHLYRGELGEWCADHLGGWEELTTRITWHTRAREPVRPADGVERQHWAQVERAVGIRLAALVQPAPPYAALLGLVHLGLVRREWADEQAARYPSHASMPAQLRGDAVHYSPTLDGWARVPSYAGPAMPRFDGRAQDYPAEPMLAGLLERTRAYFAANAPLGRLGAERGVARLCWLLAQFQFAYRNDALEQPVFRLFRAGVPTVEELLATVPDTALDEMVAIARLLESRSALGELARLAGNPPPGRPLGIASPVFLDHRHDSDLLLAGPDGSALVRVHAAITTSRTTSSRQWLWHVLACAWLDDRDAYRIRTAGLYFARHGELLTWPVDALADQLLAGADRAKARAEFLALAGRLHGENERRRAEQERLRAERPQPAPAAAAAATTAAAVAVHAVITDGRGLVLTAGGALPGGSVAPGETLEAALGRAVTATTGFTVAAGPLTGVYHDTPSGGVTLVFRARITGGEGGDVHWCARRELPGRLTAVFAGAVHDALDTARTAVRVREVSMS
;
A
#
# COMPACT_ATOMS: atom_id res chain seq x y z
N MET A 1 -9.51 0.27 8.09
CA MET A 1 -8.02 0.28 8.09
C MET A 1 -7.53 -1.02 8.72
N SER A 2 -6.30 -1.48 8.49
CA SER A 2 -5.76 -2.60 9.29
C SER A 2 -5.28 -2.08 10.65
N VAL A 3 -5.20 -2.94 11.67
CA VAL A 3 -4.66 -2.56 12.99
C VAL A 3 -3.27 -1.95 12.85
N ILE A 4 -2.41 -2.56 12.03
CA ILE A 4 -1.06 -2.05 11.74
C ILE A 4 -1.07 -0.68 11.04
N SER A 5 -2.12 -0.32 10.31
CA SER A 5 -2.23 1.03 9.75
C SER A 5 -2.33 2.11 10.83
N HIS A 6 -2.93 1.79 11.99
CA HIS A 6 -2.97 2.70 13.14
C HIS A 6 -1.57 2.95 13.73
N LEU A 7 -0.60 2.05 13.52
CA LEU A 7 0.77 2.28 13.97
C LEU A 7 1.43 3.45 13.23
N TYR A 8 1.07 3.65 11.96
CA TYR A 8 1.65 4.72 11.14
C TYR A 8 0.87 6.02 11.24
N ARG A 9 -0.47 5.96 11.37
CA ARG A 9 -1.37 7.12 11.26
C ARG A 9 -2.63 6.98 12.14
N GLY A 10 -2.50 6.57 13.40
CA GLY A 10 -3.62 6.49 14.33
C GLY A 10 -3.21 6.18 15.77
N GLU A 11 -4.18 5.72 16.56
CA GLU A 11 -4.06 5.53 18.01
C GLU A 11 -2.87 4.66 18.46
N LEU A 12 -2.49 3.62 17.72
CA LEU A 12 -1.31 2.82 18.07
C LEU A 12 -0.01 3.61 17.89
N GLY A 13 0.09 4.43 16.84
CA GLY A 13 1.23 5.30 16.61
C GLY A 13 1.34 6.41 17.65
N GLU A 14 0.20 6.95 18.08
CA GLU A 14 0.11 7.91 19.20
C GLU A 14 0.55 7.26 20.51
N TRP A 15 0.01 6.08 20.83
CA TRP A 15 0.43 5.33 22.01
C TRP A 15 1.93 5.04 22.00
N CYS A 16 2.49 4.61 20.86
CA CYS A 16 3.93 4.39 20.74
C CYS A 16 4.73 5.68 20.93
N ALA A 17 4.25 6.82 20.43
CA ALA A 17 4.92 8.10 20.64
C ALA A 17 4.96 8.50 22.12
N ASP A 18 3.90 8.20 22.87
CA ASP A 18 3.76 8.55 24.28
C ASP A 18 4.54 7.61 25.22
N HIS A 19 4.64 6.32 24.87
CA HIS A 19 5.18 5.28 25.78
C HIS A 19 6.57 4.76 25.38
N LEU A 20 6.97 4.90 24.12
CA LEU A 20 8.24 4.35 23.61
C LEU A 20 9.26 5.46 23.35
N GLY A 21 9.64 6.21 24.38
CA GLY A 21 10.51 7.39 24.27
C GLY A 21 11.99 7.12 24.00
N GLY A 22 12.49 5.91 24.25
CA GLY A 22 13.92 5.56 24.16
C GLY A 22 14.45 5.31 22.74
N TRP A 23 13.87 5.93 21.71
CA TRP A 23 14.23 5.71 20.31
C TRP A 23 15.50 6.46 19.86
N GLU A 24 15.97 7.47 20.58
CA GLU A 24 17.10 8.33 20.14
C GLU A 24 18.41 7.55 19.95
N GLU A 25 18.79 6.72 20.92
CA GLU A 25 20.00 5.90 20.83
C GLU A 25 19.89 4.87 19.70
N LEU A 26 18.72 4.24 19.57
CA LEU A 26 18.43 3.26 18.52
C LEU A 26 18.52 3.87 17.12
N THR A 27 17.95 5.06 16.91
CA THR A 27 18.01 5.77 15.62
C THR A 27 19.41 6.28 15.31
N THR A 28 20.17 6.69 16.33
CA THR A 28 21.60 7.02 16.19
C THR A 28 22.40 5.81 15.75
N ARG A 29 22.18 4.64 16.35
CA ARG A 29 22.82 3.38 15.94
C ARG A 29 22.45 2.99 14.51
N ILE A 30 21.18 3.08 14.13
CA ILE A 30 20.74 2.85 12.74
C ILE A 30 21.52 3.76 11.78
N THR A 31 21.58 5.06 12.09
CA THR A 31 22.27 6.05 11.25
C THR A 31 23.77 5.77 11.19
N TRP A 32 24.41 5.44 12.31
CA TRP A 32 25.83 5.12 12.39
C TRP A 32 26.20 3.95 11.45
N HIS A 33 25.49 2.83 11.59
CA HIS A 33 25.75 1.63 10.79
C HIS A 33 25.52 1.85 9.29
N THR A 34 24.54 2.66 8.92
CA THR A 34 24.17 2.87 7.52
C THR A 34 24.93 4.03 6.87
N ARG A 35 25.36 5.04 7.62
CA ARG A 35 26.15 6.19 7.12
C ARG A 35 27.56 5.80 6.72
N ALA A 36 28.15 4.80 7.37
CA ALA A 36 29.44 4.25 6.99
C ALA A 36 29.40 3.45 5.66
N ARG A 37 28.21 3.26 5.08
CA ARG A 37 28.01 2.50 3.85
C ARG A 37 27.52 3.42 2.74
N GLU A 38 28.13 3.31 1.57
CA GLU A 38 27.59 3.93 0.37
C GLU A 38 26.33 3.17 -0.07
N PRO A 39 25.15 3.81 -0.10
CA PRO A 39 23.94 3.14 -0.55
C PRO A 39 23.93 2.99 -2.06
N VAL A 40 23.33 1.90 -2.56
CA VAL A 40 22.95 1.79 -3.97
C VAL A 40 21.92 2.88 -4.27
N ARG A 41 22.21 3.66 -5.31
CA ARG A 41 21.36 4.72 -5.85
C ARG A 41 20.95 4.37 -7.28
N PRO A 42 19.75 4.79 -7.71
CA PRO A 42 19.39 4.73 -9.13
C PRO A 42 20.26 5.72 -9.92
N ALA A 43 20.23 5.60 -11.24
CA ALA A 43 20.71 6.65 -12.13
C ALA A 43 19.96 7.98 -11.85
N ASP A 44 20.60 9.11 -12.15
CA ASP A 44 20.03 10.43 -11.89
C ASP A 44 18.68 10.62 -12.61
N GLY A 45 17.76 11.32 -11.95
CA GLY A 45 16.48 11.74 -12.56
C GLY A 45 15.32 10.75 -12.50
N VAL A 46 15.37 9.71 -11.66
CA VAL A 46 14.21 8.80 -11.51
C VAL A 46 13.01 9.47 -10.83
N GLU A 47 11.81 9.10 -11.28
CA GLU A 47 10.55 9.58 -10.73
C GLU A 47 10.31 9.07 -9.29
N ARG A 48 9.40 9.73 -8.55
CA ARG A 48 9.06 9.32 -7.17
C ARG A 48 8.53 7.88 -7.11
N GLN A 49 7.78 7.44 -8.12
CA GLN A 49 7.18 6.10 -8.15
C GLN A 49 8.22 4.99 -8.23
N HIS A 50 9.35 5.24 -8.91
CA HIS A 50 10.46 4.30 -9.08
C HIS A 50 10.93 3.72 -7.75
N TRP A 51 11.09 4.57 -6.74
CA TRP A 51 11.53 4.19 -5.40
C TRP A 51 10.64 3.13 -4.76
N ALA A 52 9.32 3.34 -4.80
CA ALA A 52 8.34 2.42 -4.22
C ALA A 52 8.25 1.10 -5.02
N GLN A 53 8.42 1.16 -6.34
CA GLN A 53 8.45 -0.04 -7.19
C GLN A 53 9.68 -0.91 -6.88
N VAL A 54 10.87 -0.30 -6.79
CA VAL A 54 12.11 -1.01 -6.45
C VAL A 54 12.04 -1.58 -5.03
N GLU A 55 11.54 -0.81 -4.05
CA GLU A 55 11.38 -1.30 -2.68
C GLU A 55 10.51 -2.56 -2.62
N ARG A 56 9.37 -2.56 -3.31
CA ARG A 56 8.47 -3.72 -3.35
C ARG A 56 9.09 -4.91 -4.08
N ALA A 57 9.74 -4.66 -5.21
CA ALA A 57 10.39 -5.71 -5.99
C ALA A 57 11.55 -6.37 -5.22
N VAL A 58 12.33 -5.59 -4.47
CA VAL A 58 13.36 -6.10 -3.56
C VAL A 58 12.73 -6.92 -2.42
N GLY A 59 11.61 -6.47 -1.86
CA GLY A 59 10.84 -7.24 -0.88
C GLY A 59 10.43 -8.63 -1.42
N ILE A 60 9.87 -8.69 -2.63
CA ILE A 60 9.52 -9.96 -3.30
C ILE A 60 10.76 -10.84 -3.52
N ARG A 61 11.88 -10.25 -3.95
CA ARG A 61 13.13 -11.01 -4.14
C ARG A 61 13.62 -11.66 -2.85
N LEU A 62 13.59 -10.92 -1.74
CA LEU A 62 13.99 -11.42 -0.42
C LEU A 62 13.00 -12.44 0.13
N ALA A 63 11.71 -12.24 -0.05
CA ALA A 63 10.69 -13.23 0.27
C ALA A 63 10.98 -14.57 -0.45
N ALA A 64 11.32 -14.50 -1.75
CA ALA A 64 11.67 -15.67 -2.55
C ALA A 64 12.99 -16.36 -2.12
N LEU A 65 13.91 -15.66 -1.43
CA LEU A 65 15.08 -16.30 -0.82
C LEU A 65 14.70 -17.12 0.41
N VAL A 66 13.72 -16.65 1.17
CA VAL A 66 13.31 -17.23 2.45
C VAL A 66 12.38 -18.41 2.25
N GLN A 67 11.37 -18.25 1.40
CA GLN A 67 10.31 -19.24 1.22
C GLN A 67 9.77 -19.18 -0.21
N PRO A 68 9.50 -20.34 -0.85
CA PRO A 68 8.84 -20.38 -2.15
C PRO A 68 7.33 -20.20 -1.97
N ALA A 69 6.92 -19.03 -1.48
CA ALA A 69 5.54 -18.67 -1.18
C ALA A 69 4.82 -18.04 -2.39
N PRO A 70 3.48 -18.17 -2.47
CA PRO A 70 2.71 -17.43 -3.45
C PRO A 70 2.99 -15.92 -3.35
N PRO A 71 3.06 -15.19 -4.46
CA PRO A 71 3.09 -13.74 -4.43
C PRO A 71 1.66 -13.24 -4.17
N TYR A 72 1.17 -13.41 -2.95
CA TYR A 72 -0.26 -13.32 -2.66
C TYR A 72 -0.89 -12.00 -3.05
N ALA A 73 -0.22 -10.89 -2.72
CA ALA A 73 -0.73 -9.56 -3.07
C ALA A 73 -0.66 -9.32 -4.59
N ALA A 74 0.26 -9.95 -5.31
CA ALA A 74 0.25 -9.93 -6.78
C ALA A 74 -0.97 -10.66 -7.35
N LEU A 75 -1.26 -11.86 -6.84
CA LEU A 75 -2.45 -12.64 -7.24
C LEU A 75 -3.74 -11.87 -6.95
N LEU A 76 -3.86 -11.30 -5.75
CA LEU A 76 -5.01 -10.48 -5.37
C LEU A 76 -5.11 -9.17 -6.18
N GLY A 77 -3.99 -8.61 -6.62
CA GLY A 77 -4.00 -7.45 -7.53
C GLY A 77 -4.51 -7.79 -8.93
N LEU A 78 -4.21 -8.97 -9.46
CA LEU A 78 -4.80 -9.45 -10.72
C LEU A 78 -6.31 -9.66 -10.59
N VAL A 79 -6.77 -10.21 -9.45
CA VAL A 79 -8.20 -10.31 -9.12
C VAL A 79 -8.84 -8.93 -9.01
N HIS A 80 -8.17 -7.98 -8.33
CA HIS A 80 -8.68 -6.62 -8.13
C HIS A 80 -8.89 -5.88 -9.45
N LEU A 81 -8.01 -6.08 -10.43
CA LEU A 81 -8.14 -5.53 -11.78
C LEU A 81 -9.16 -6.27 -12.66
N GLY A 82 -9.73 -7.38 -12.17
CA GLY A 82 -10.65 -8.20 -12.95
C GLY A 82 -9.99 -8.98 -14.10
N LEU A 83 -8.66 -9.18 -14.07
CA LEU A 83 -7.93 -9.92 -15.10
C LEU A 83 -8.06 -11.45 -14.94
N VAL A 84 -8.34 -11.91 -13.72
CA VAL A 84 -8.48 -13.33 -13.37
C VAL A 84 -9.61 -13.53 -12.37
N ARG A 85 -10.14 -14.75 -12.31
CA ARG A 85 -11.07 -15.17 -11.27
C ARG A 85 -10.40 -15.28 -9.92
N ARG A 86 -11.23 -15.24 -8.89
CA ARG A 86 -10.74 -15.47 -7.54
C ARG A 86 -10.29 -16.91 -7.35
N GLU A 87 -11.10 -17.86 -7.80
CA GLU A 87 -10.83 -19.29 -7.73
C GLU A 87 -9.51 -19.63 -8.43
N TRP A 88 -9.24 -18.98 -9.57
CA TRP A 88 -7.97 -19.12 -10.28
C TRP A 88 -6.78 -18.67 -9.41
N ALA A 89 -6.90 -17.56 -8.67
CA ALA A 89 -5.84 -17.09 -7.79
C ALA A 89 -5.58 -18.07 -6.63
N ASP A 90 -6.63 -18.67 -6.07
CA ASP A 90 -6.51 -19.72 -5.05
C ASP A 90 -5.83 -20.98 -5.62
N GLU A 91 -6.22 -21.42 -6.82
CA GLU A 91 -5.55 -22.52 -7.53
C GLU A 91 -4.06 -22.23 -7.77
N GLN A 92 -3.70 -21.00 -8.18
CA GLN A 92 -2.30 -20.64 -8.38
C GLN A 92 -1.52 -20.57 -7.08
N ALA A 93 -2.12 -20.08 -5.98
CA ALA A 93 -1.49 -20.05 -4.67
C ALA A 93 -1.20 -21.48 -4.17
N ALA A 94 -2.15 -22.41 -4.32
CA ALA A 94 -2.00 -23.79 -3.90
C ALA A 94 -0.88 -24.55 -4.63
N ARG A 95 -0.42 -24.06 -5.79
CA ARG A 95 0.70 -24.66 -6.57
C ARG A 95 2.09 -24.31 -6.02
N TYR A 96 2.21 -23.37 -5.09
CA TYR A 96 3.51 -23.03 -4.53
C TYR A 96 3.98 -24.06 -3.51
N PRO A 97 5.29 -24.38 -3.43
CA PRO A 97 5.79 -25.39 -2.50
C PRO A 97 5.50 -25.11 -1.02
N SER A 98 5.37 -23.83 -0.61
CA SER A 98 4.94 -23.52 0.77
C SER A 98 3.52 -23.99 1.09
N HIS A 99 2.71 -24.29 0.07
CA HIS A 99 1.32 -24.76 0.17
C HIS A 99 1.14 -26.26 -0.08
N ALA A 100 2.23 -27.01 -0.32
CA ALA A 100 2.15 -28.45 -0.58
C ALA A 100 1.49 -29.22 0.58
N SER A 101 1.70 -28.81 1.83
CA SER A 101 1.10 -29.42 3.02
C SER A 101 -0.26 -28.83 3.41
N MET A 102 -0.83 -27.92 2.60
CA MET A 102 -2.12 -27.30 2.90
C MET A 102 -3.25 -28.35 2.89
N PRO A 103 -4.07 -28.42 3.97
CA PRO A 103 -5.25 -29.28 4.02
C PRO A 103 -6.20 -29.01 2.85
N ALA A 104 -6.80 -30.06 2.29
CA ALA A 104 -7.67 -29.96 1.12
C ALA A 104 -8.82 -28.97 1.31
N GLN A 105 -9.35 -28.87 2.54
CA GLN A 105 -10.44 -27.98 2.92
C GLN A 105 -10.07 -26.49 2.82
N LEU A 106 -8.78 -26.15 2.93
CA LEU A 106 -8.29 -24.77 2.86
C LEU A 106 -7.89 -24.35 1.44
N ARG A 107 -7.71 -25.31 0.51
CA ARG A 107 -7.18 -25.02 -0.83
C ARG A 107 -8.07 -24.11 -1.67
N GLY A 108 -9.38 -24.12 -1.43
CA GLY A 108 -10.33 -23.23 -2.09
C GLY A 108 -10.23 -21.75 -1.67
N ASP A 109 -9.45 -21.44 -0.64
CA ASP A 109 -9.17 -20.07 -0.16
C ASP A 109 -7.65 -19.85 0.02
N ALA A 110 -6.83 -20.61 -0.70
CA ALA A 110 -5.39 -20.70 -0.49
C ALA A 110 -4.67 -19.35 -0.50
N VAL A 111 -5.07 -18.38 -1.32
CA VAL A 111 -4.38 -17.08 -1.40
C VAL A 111 -4.55 -16.25 -0.11
N HIS A 112 -5.56 -16.56 0.70
CA HIS A 112 -5.81 -15.96 2.01
C HIS A 112 -5.12 -16.66 3.16
N TYR A 113 -4.50 -17.81 2.95
CA TYR A 113 -3.75 -18.47 4.01
C TYR A 113 -2.25 -18.22 3.84
N SER A 114 -1.59 -17.94 4.96
CA SER A 114 -0.13 -17.99 5.06
C SER A 114 0.27 -19.12 6.01
N PRO A 115 1.38 -19.82 5.77
CA PRO A 115 1.89 -20.78 6.73
C PRO A 115 2.31 -20.10 8.04
N THR A 116 2.17 -20.81 9.14
CA THR A 116 2.79 -20.51 10.44
C THR A 116 3.82 -21.60 10.76
N LEU A 117 4.46 -21.57 11.93
CA LEU A 117 5.39 -22.65 12.32
C LEU A 117 4.66 -24.00 12.43
N ASP A 118 3.43 -24.00 12.95
CA ASP A 118 2.67 -25.21 13.27
C ASP A 118 1.33 -25.33 12.53
N GLY A 119 1.08 -24.49 11.51
CA GLY A 119 -0.20 -24.49 10.81
C GLY A 119 -0.38 -23.37 9.79
N TRP A 120 -1.56 -22.74 9.85
CA TRP A 120 -2.04 -21.82 8.84
C TRP A 120 -2.74 -20.62 9.48
N ALA A 121 -2.36 -19.41 9.09
CA ALA A 121 -3.01 -18.17 9.48
C ALA A 121 -3.84 -17.64 8.31
N ARG A 122 -5.13 -17.37 8.56
CA ARG A 122 -6.02 -16.76 7.56
C ARG A 122 -5.90 -15.24 7.62
N VAL A 123 -5.78 -14.64 6.46
CA VAL A 123 -5.91 -13.20 6.23
C VAL A 123 -7.33 -12.97 5.72
N PRO A 124 -8.17 -12.19 6.41
CA PRO A 124 -9.50 -11.86 5.90
C PRO A 124 -9.41 -11.25 4.51
N SER A 125 -10.39 -11.58 3.68
CA SER A 125 -10.47 -11.02 2.34
C SER A 125 -10.52 -9.51 2.41
N TYR A 126 -9.64 -8.84 1.68
CA TYR A 126 -9.81 -7.41 1.44
C TYR A 126 -10.96 -7.27 0.45
N ALA A 127 -12.17 -7.05 0.99
CA ALA A 127 -13.35 -6.72 0.22
C ALA A 127 -13.27 -5.25 -0.25
N GLY A 128 -12.18 -4.83 -0.88
CA GLY A 128 -12.16 -3.59 -1.64
C GLY A 128 -13.30 -3.60 -2.69
N PRO A 129 -13.82 -2.45 -3.12
CA PRO A 129 -14.72 -2.45 -4.27
C PRO A 129 -14.00 -3.15 -5.42
N ALA A 130 -14.61 -4.21 -5.97
CA ALA A 130 -14.11 -4.78 -7.20
C ALA A 130 -14.12 -3.64 -8.23
N MET A 131 -12.97 -3.38 -8.88
CA MET A 131 -12.96 -2.43 -9.97
C MET A 131 -13.93 -2.94 -11.04
N PRO A 132 -14.68 -2.04 -11.72
CA PRO A 132 -15.47 -2.45 -12.88
C PRO A 132 -14.59 -3.26 -13.82
N ARG A 133 -15.12 -4.39 -14.30
CA ARG A 133 -14.37 -5.35 -15.13
C ARG A 133 -13.64 -4.61 -16.23
N PHE A 134 -12.39 -5.01 -16.42
CA PHE A 134 -11.43 -4.37 -17.32
C PHE A 134 -11.94 -4.16 -18.76
N ASP A 135 -12.92 -4.95 -19.23
CA ASP A 135 -13.48 -4.87 -20.57
C ASP A 135 -15.02 -4.80 -20.65
N GLY A 136 -15.74 -4.77 -19.51
CA GLY A 136 -17.20 -4.81 -19.48
C GLY A 136 -17.86 -6.05 -20.12
N ARG A 137 -17.10 -7.08 -20.51
CA ARG A 137 -17.61 -8.30 -21.15
C ARG A 137 -17.84 -9.42 -20.13
N ALA A 138 -18.68 -10.37 -20.51
CA ALA A 138 -19.04 -11.51 -19.68
C ALA A 138 -17.92 -12.57 -19.65
N GLN A 139 -17.67 -13.10 -18.44
CA GLN A 139 -17.14 -14.42 -18.04
C GLN A 139 -15.86 -15.03 -18.65
N ASP A 140 -15.30 -14.52 -19.74
CA ASP A 140 -14.18 -15.16 -20.42
C ASP A 140 -12.87 -14.52 -19.98
N TYR A 141 -12.29 -14.93 -18.85
CA TYR A 141 -11.02 -14.40 -18.32
C TYR A 141 -9.83 -14.85 -19.20
N PRO A 142 -9.51 -14.14 -20.31
CA PRO A 142 -8.73 -14.72 -21.39
C PRO A 142 -7.23 -14.67 -21.09
N ALA A 143 -6.84 -13.89 -20.08
CA ALA A 143 -5.48 -13.77 -19.57
C ALA A 143 -5.08 -14.94 -18.65
N GLU A 144 -6.02 -15.71 -18.09
CA GLU A 144 -5.72 -16.79 -17.13
C GLU A 144 -4.71 -17.82 -17.67
N PRO A 145 -4.82 -18.35 -18.91
CA PRO A 145 -3.85 -19.30 -19.44
C PRO A 145 -2.44 -18.70 -19.57
N MET A 146 -2.34 -17.47 -20.06
CA MET A 146 -1.06 -16.78 -20.21
C MET A 146 -0.42 -16.49 -18.86
N LEU A 147 -1.19 -15.96 -17.90
CA LEU A 147 -0.72 -15.66 -16.55
C LEU A 147 -0.33 -16.93 -15.79
N ALA A 148 -1.04 -18.05 -16.00
CA ALA A 148 -0.68 -19.34 -15.42
C ALA A 148 0.67 -19.82 -15.97
N GLY A 149 0.87 -19.69 -17.29
CA GLY A 149 2.15 -19.96 -17.94
C GLY A 149 3.29 -19.08 -17.41
N LEU A 150 3.04 -17.79 -17.19
CA LEU A 150 4.00 -16.87 -16.57
C LEU A 150 4.38 -17.32 -15.15
N LEU A 151 3.41 -17.62 -14.29
CA LEU A 151 3.66 -18.00 -12.90
C LEU A 151 4.37 -19.35 -12.80
N GLU A 152 4.02 -20.31 -13.66
CA GLU A 152 4.71 -21.61 -13.74
C GLU A 152 6.17 -21.43 -14.16
N ARG A 153 6.43 -20.69 -15.24
CA ARG A 153 7.79 -20.36 -15.67
C ARG A 153 8.56 -19.59 -14.61
N THR A 154 7.89 -18.70 -13.87
CA THR A 154 8.50 -17.95 -12.75
C THR A 154 8.98 -18.90 -11.66
N ARG A 155 8.13 -19.83 -11.20
CA ARG A 155 8.47 -20.84 -10.19
C ARG A 155 9.63 -21.72 -10.64
N ALA A 156 9.56 -22.24 -11.87
CA ALA A 156 10.61 -23.08 -12.45
C ALA A 156 11.94 -22.31 -12.57
N TYR A 157 11.90 -21.05 -13.04
CA TYR A 157 13.08 -20.21 -13.18
C TYR A 157 13.75 -19.92 -11.84
N PHE A 158 12.96 -19.60 -10.80
CA PHE A 158 13.49 -19.37 -9.45
C PHE A 158 14.13 -20.63 -8.90
N ALA A 159 13.47 -21.79 -9.00
CA ALA A 159 14.00 -23.06 -8.52
C ALA A 159 15.33 -23.44 -9.20
N ALA A 160 15.46 -23.19 -10.51
CA ALA A 160 16.64 -23.55 -11.28
C ALA A 160 17.80 -22.57 -11.12
N ASN A 161 17.52 -21.26 -11.02
CA ASN A 161 18.56 -20.22 -11.14
C ASN A 161 18.84 -19.45 -9.85
N ALA A 162 17.89 -19.44 -8.91
CA ALA A 162 18.02 -18.73 -7.63
C ALA A 162 17.31 -19.52 -6.52
N PRO A 163 17.79 -20.73 -6.21
CA PRO A 163 17.18 -21.58 -5.19
C PRO A 163 17.24 -20.91 -3.81
N LEU A 164 16.45 -21.44 -2.86
CA LEU A 164 16.30 -20.90 -1.51
C LEU A 164 17.66 -20.66 -0.84
N GLY A 165 17.80 -19.48 -0.23
CA GLY A 165 19.03 -19.03 0.41
C GLY A 165 20.20 -18.74 -0.54
N ARG A 166 20.00 -18.67 -1.87
CA ARG A 166 21.07 -18.39 -2.84
C ARG A 166 20.68 -17.31 -3.85
N LEU A 167 21.69 -16.52 -4.22
CA LEU A 167 21.59 -15.60 -5.35
C LEU A 167 21.95 -16.34 -6.65
N GLY A 168 21.41 -15.87 -7.76
CA GLY A 168 21.74 -16.40 -9.08
C GLY A 168 20.84 -15.84 -10.18
N ALA A 169 21.40 -15.69 -11.38
CA ALA A 169 20.75 -15.07 -12.54
C ALA A 169 19.96 -13.77 -12.20
N GLU A 170 20.52 -12.93 -11.32
CA GLU A 170 19.76 -11.87 -10.63
C GLU A 170 19.08 -10.88 -11.59
N ARG A 171 19.60 -10.65 -12.80
CA ARG A 171 18.89 -9.80 -13.79
C ARG A 171 17.54 -10.39 -14.20
N GLY A 172 17.48 -11.71 -14.43
CA GLY A 172 16.23 -12.41 -14.79
C GLY A 172 15.28 -12.47 -13.60
N VAL A 173 15.79 -12.78 -12.42
CA VAL A 173 15.00 -12.82 -11.18
C VAL A 173 14.43 -11.43 -10.85
N ALA A 174 15.26 -10.38 -10.92
CA ALA A 174 14.83 -9.00 -10.69
C ALA A 174 13.70 -8.59 -11.64
N ARG A 175 13.77 -8.99 -12.92
CA ARG A 175 12.71 -8.72 -13.90
C ARG A 175 11.37 -9.34 -13.50
N LEU A 176 11.38 -10.59 -13.06
CA LEU A 176 10.19 -11.28 -12.59
C LEU A 176 9.66 -10.67 -11.28
N CYS A 177 10.53 -10.37 -10.32
CA CYS A 177 10.15 -9.70 -9.08
C CYS A 177 9.55 -8.31 -9.32
N TRP A 178 10.08 -7.54 -10.27
CA TRP A 178 9.54 -6.23 -10.63
C TRP A 178 8.14 -6.35 -11.25
N LEU A 179 7.93 -7.32 -12.15
CA LEU A 179 6.62 -7.57 -12.73
C LEU A 179 5.59 -7.96 -11.67
N LEU A 180 5.94 -8.88 -10.77
CA LEU A 180 5.11 -9.24 -9.61
C LEU A 180 4.84 -8.04 -8.70
N ALA A 181 5.79 -7.12 -8.55
CA ALA A 181 5.61 -5.88 -7.78
C ALA A 181 4.57 -4.93 -8.41
N GLN A 182 4.41 -4.95 -9.74
CA GLN A 182 3.34 -4.20 -10.40
C GLN A 182 1.98 -4.84 -10.16
N PHE A 183 1.89 -6.17 -10.23
CA PHE A 183 0.67 -6.88 -9.86
C PHE A 183 0.30 -6.61 -8.39
N GLN A 184 1.27 -6.61 -7.48
CA GLN A 184 1.05 -6.25 -6.08
C GLN A 184 0.67 -4.77 -5.92
N PHE A 185 1.14 -3.86 -6.78
CA PHE A 185 0.70 -2.46 -6.76
C PHE A 185 -0.82 -2.36 -6.92
N ALA A 186 -1.34 -3.09 -7.90
CA ALA A 186 -2.75 -3.07 -8.25
C ALA A 186 -3.66 -3.57 -7.13
N TYR A 187 -3.16 -4.35 -6.17
CA TYR A 187 -3.98 -4.81 -5.04
C TYR A 187 -4.52 -3.69 -4.16
N ARG A 188 -3.85 -2.53 -4.10
CA ARG A 188 -4.22 -1.42 -3.20
C ARG A 188 -4.32 -0.07 -3.90
N ASN A 189 -4.22 -0.04 -5.23
CA ASN A 189 -4.15 1.18 -6.00
C ASN A 189 -4.83 0.97 -7.35
N ASP A 190 -5.53 1.98 -7.87
CA ASP A 190 -5.83 2.04 -9.29
C ASP A 190 -4.52 2.05 -10.10
N ALA A 191 -4.33 0.98 -10.86
CA ALA A 191 -3.15 0.74 -11.65
C ALA A 191 -3.44 0.73 -13.15
N LEU A 192 -4.67 1.02 -13.59
CA LEU A 192 -5.07 0.86 -15.00
C LEU A 192 -4.21 1.65 -15.99
N GLU A 193 -3.63 2.77 -15.52
CA GLU A 193 -2.76 3.63 -16.32
C GLU A 193 -1.27 3.24 -16.28
N GLN A 194 -0.88 2.24 -15.51
CA GLN A 194 0.51 1.77 -15.51
C GLN A 194 0.83 1.05 -16.83
N PRO A 195 2.06 1.20 -17.37
CA PRO A 195 2.45 0.63 -18.66
C PRO A 195 2.13 -0.87 -18.82
N VAL A 196 2.36 -1.67 -17.78
CA VAL A 196 2.08 -3.12 -17.78
C VAL A 196 0.60 -3.44 -17.97
N PHE A 197 -0.30 -2.63 -17.41
CA PHE A 197 -1.74 -2.89 -17.46
C PHE A 197 -2.39 -2.33 -18.73
N ARG A 198 -1.79 -1.31 -19.36
CA ARG A 198 -2.23 -0.84 -20.68
C ARG A 198 -2.15 -1.92 -21.75
N LEU A 199 -1.19 -2.85 -21.65
CA LEU A 199 -1.09 -3.98 -22.58
C LEU A 199 -2.36 -4.83 -22.58
N PHE A 200 -2.95 -5.07 -21.41
CA PHE A 200 -4.19 -5.84 -21.32
C PHE A 200 -5.38 -5.14 -22.02
N ARG A 201 -5.35 -3.81 -22.17
CA ARG A 201 -6.42 -3.02 -22.86
C ARG A 201 -6.42 -3.28 -24.36
N ALA A 202 -5.27 -3.62 -24.92
CA ALA A 202 -5.13 -3.93 -26.34
C ALA A 202 -5.47 -5.40 -26.65
N GLY A 203 -5.49 -6.27 -25.64
CA GLY A 203 -5.72 -7.71 -25.78
C GLY A 203 -4.94 -8.50 -24.72
N VAL A 204 -4.88 -9.82 -24.81
CA VAL A 204 -4.03 -10.64 -23.93
C VAL A 204 -2.58 -10.51 -24.39
N PRO A 205 -1.67 -9.89 -23.61
CA PRO A 205 -0.28 -9.78 -24.00
C PRO A 205 0.44 -11.11 -23.87
N THR A 206 1.51 -11.28 -24.63
CA THR A 206 2.51 -12.33 -24.43
C THR A 206 3.34 -12.07 -23.16
N VAL A 207 4.03 -13.10 -22.68
CA VAL A 207 4.93 -12.94 -21.53
C VAL A 207 6.13 -12.07 -21.87
N GLU A 208 6.61 -12.15 -23.10
CA GLU A 208 7.70 -11.34 -23.63
C GLU A 208 7.33 -9.86 -23.63
N GLU A 209 6.11 -9.51 -24.04
CA GLU A 209 5.60 -8.13 -23.97
C GLU A 209 5.50 -7.61 -22.53
N LEU A 210 5.00 -8.43 -21.59
CA LEU A 210 4.96 -8.05 -20.17
C LEU A 210 6.37 -7.80 -19.63
N LEU A 211 7.32 -8.69 -19.93
CA LEU A 211 8.70 -8.59 -19.48
C LEU A 211 9.45 -7.42 -20.12
N ALA A 212 9.06 -6.99 -21.32
CA ALA A 212 9.60 -5.81 -21.99
C ALA A 212 9.19 -4.49 -21.32
N THR A 213 8.14 -4.49 -20.49
CA THR A 213 7.73 -3.27 -19.75
C THR A 213 8.65 -2.91 -18.59
N VAL A 214 9.59 -3.80 -18.22
CA VAL A 214 10.44 -3.61 -17.04
C VAL A 214 11.59 -2.65 -17.36
N PRO A 215 11.71 -1.49 -16.69
CA PRO A 215 12.77 -0.53 -16.97
C PRO A 215 14.16 -1.08 -16.62
N ASP A 216 15.13 -0.94 -17.53
CA ASP A 216 16.51 -1.39 -17.30
C ASP A 216 17.16 -0.68 -16.10
N THR A 217 16.81 0.59 -15.85
CA THR A 217 17.29 1.34 -14.68
C THR A 217 16.87 0.70 -13.36
N ALA A 218 15.64 0.17 -13.27
CA ALA A 218 15.17 -0.56 -12.11
C ALA A 218 15.87 -1.92 -11.98
N LEU A 219 16.13 -2.60 -13.09
CA LEU A 219 16.85 -3.88 -13.10
C LEU A 219 18.29 -3.74 -12.62
N ASP A 220 19.03 -2.77 -13.15
CA ASP A 220 20.42 -2.54 -12.79
C ASP A 220 20.55 -2.23 -11.29
N GLU A 221 19.64 -1.41 -10.78
CA GLU A 221 19.56 -1.07 -9.37
C GLU A 221 19.21 -2.27 -8.48
N MET A 222 18.22 -3.07 -8.86
CA MET A 222 17.86 -4.29 -8.12
C MET A 222 19.01 -5.30 -8.10
N VAL A 223 19.74 -5.46 -9.22
CA VAL A 223 20.93 -6.32 -9.30
C VAL A 223 22.04 -5.79 -8.40
N ALA A 224 22.26 -4.47 -8.37
CA ALA A 224 23.22 -3.85 -7.47
C ALA A 224 22.84 -4.06 -5.98
N ILE A 225 21.56 -3.93 -5.63
CA ILE A 225 21.05 -4.24 -4.29
C ILE A 225 21.25 -5.73 -3.94
N ALA A 226 20.95 -6.65 -4.87
CA ALA A 226 21.14 -8.07 -4.64
C ALA A 226 22.62 -8.41 -4.37
N ARG A 227 23.57 -7.79 -5.07
CA ARG A 227 25.01 -7.95 -4.83
C ARG A 227 25.46 -7.49 -3.44
N LEU A 228 24.75 -6.54 -2.82
CA LEU A 228 25.03 -6.13 -1.45
C LEU A 228 24.71 -7.23 -0.43
N LEU A 229 23.71 -8.09 -0.69
CA LEU A 229 23.38 -9.20 0.22
C LEU A 229 24.56 -10.15 0.42
N GLU A 230 25.30 -10.43 -0.66
CA GLU A 230 26.46 -11.32 -0.63
C GLU A 230 27.73 -10.59 -0.19
N SER A 231 28.06 -9.45 -0.81
CA SER A 231 29.31 -8.72 -0.50
C SER A 231 29.37 -8.14 0.92
N ARG A 232 28.22 -7.99 1.60
CA ARG A 232 28.13 -7.55 2.99
C ARG A 232 27.76 -8.69 3.96
N SER A 233 27.77 -9.93 3.50
CA SER A 233 27.44 -11.13 4.29
C SER A 233 26.03 -11.12 4.92
N ALA A 234 25.13 -10.23 4.48
CA ALA A 234 23.77 -10.15 5.01
C ALA A 234 22.99 -11.44 4.72
N LEU A 235 23.21 -12.09 3.57
CA LEU A 235 22.60 -13.39 3.28
C LEU A 235 23.09 -14.49 4.24
N GLY A 236 24.38 -14.49 4.58
CA GLY A 236 24.95 -15.41 5.57
C GLY A 236 24.36 -15.16 6.96
N GLU A 237 24.14 -13.91 7.32
CA GLU A 237 23.50 -13.54 8.58
C GLU A 237 22.01 -13.96 8.64
N LEU A 238 21.26 -13.77 7.55
CA LEU A 238 19.89 -14.27 7.45
C LEU A 238 19.84 -15.80 7.60
N ALA A 239 20.77 -16.51 6.95
CA ALA A 239 20.89 -17.97 7.11
C ALA A 239 21.26 -18.36 8.54
N ARG A 240 22.16 -17.63 9.19
CA ARG A 240 22.55 -17.86 10.60
C ARG A 240 21.37 -17.69 11.54
N LEU A 241 20.56 -16.63 11.36
CA LEU A 241 19.34 -16.41 12.14
C LEU A 241 18.31 -17.52 11.93
N ALA A 242 18.28 -18.15 10.75
CA ALA A 242 17.48 -19.33 10.44
C ALA A 242 18.09 -20.66 10.92
N GLY A 243 19.19 -20.65 11.68
CA GLY A 243 19.86 -21.86 12.14
C GLY A 243 20.70 -22.57 11.08
N ASN A 244 21.12 -21.88 10.02
CA ASN A 244 21.90 -22.40 8.90
C ASN A 244 21.29 -23.67 8.28
N PRO A 245 20.04 -23.61 7.78
CA PRO A 245 19.41 -24.77 7.21
C PRO A 245 20.19 -25.25 5.97
N PRO A 246 20.17 -26.56 5.66
CA PRO A 246 20.85 -27.08 4.48
C PRO A 246 20.38 -26.42 3.18
N PRO A 247 21.22 -26.37 2.14
CA PRO A 247 20.84 -25.79 0.85
C PRO A 247 19.53 -26.33 0.29
N GLY A 248 18.69 -25.45 -0.23
CA GLY A 248 17.38 -25.81 -0.79
C GLY A 248 16.27 -25.99 0.25
N ARG A 249 16.57 -25.86 1.55
CA ARG A 249 15.54 -25.71 2.59
C ARG A 249 15.15 -24.24 2.76
N PRO A 250 13.87 -23.95 3.07
CA PRO A 250 13.45 -22.60 3.43
C PRO A 250 14.24 -22.06 4.62
N LEU A 251 14.52 -20.75 4.61
CA LEU A 251 15.07 -20.03 5.78
C LEU A 251 13.98 -19.72 6.81
N GLY A 252 12.70 -19.80 6.42
CA GLY A 252 11.56 -19.57 7.31
C GLY A 252 10.30 -19.24 6.54
N ILE A 253 9.56 -18.23 7.00
CA ILE A 253 8.26 -17.80 6.46
C ILE A 253 8.39 -16.40 5.88
N ALA A 254 7.97 -16.25 4.63
CA ALA A 254 7.82 -14.93 4.01
C ALA A 254 6.41 -14.40 4.25
N SER A 255 6.31 -13.10 4.52
CA SER A 255 5.03 -12.42 4.69
C SER A 255 4.14 -13.01 5.81
N PRO A 256 4.64 -13.01 7.07
CA PRO A 256 3.89 -13.49 8.22
C PRO A 256 2.59 -12.67 8.42
N VAL A 257 1.65 -13.26 9.16
CA VAL A 257 0.32 -12.70 9.40
C VAL A 257 0.16 -12.38 10.87
N PHE A 258 0.00 -11.11 11.21
CA PHE A 258 -0.29 -10.68 12.57
C PHE A 258 -1.74 -10.17 12.64
N LEU A 259 -2.51 -10.70 13.59
CA LEU A 259 -3.97 -10.54 13.68
C LEU A 259 -4.66 -10.95 12.37
N ASP A 260 -4.88 -9.98 11.48
CA ASP A 260 -5.62 -10.12 10.24
C ASP A 260 -4.89 -9.47 9.05
N HIS A 261 -3.61 -9.15 9.21
CA HIS A 261 -2.84 -8.46 8.18
C HIS A 261 -1.62 -9.26 7.77
N ARG A 262 -1.40 -9.38 6.45
CA ARG A 262 -0.19 -9.94 5.87
C ARG A 262 0.87 -8.85 5.71
N HIS A 263 2.09 -9.17 6.12
CA HIS A 263 3.21 -8.25 6.10
C HIS A 263 4.19 -8.56 4.97
N ASP A 264 3.89 -8.12 3.75
CA ASP A 264 4.62 -8.52 2.54
C ASP A 264 6.14 -8.25 2.57
N SER A 265 6.58 -7.24 3.34
CA SER A 265 8.00 -6.85 3.48
C SER A 265 8.69 -7.42 4.73
N ASP A 266 8.00 -8.24 5.51
CA ASP A 266 8.54 -8.84 6.73
C ASP A 266 8.91 -10.32 6.45
N LEU A 267 10.04 -10.75 7.01
CA LEU A 267 10.58 -12.10 6.93
C LEU A 267 10.64 -12.68 8.33
N LEU A 268 10.21 -13.92 8.49
CA LEU A 268 10.37 -14.66 9.73
C LEU A 268 11.39 -15.78 9.50
N LEU A 269 12.54 -15.69 10.16
CA LEU A 269 13.62 -16.66 10.04
C LEU A 269 13.54 -17.62 11.23
N ALA A 270 13.23 -18.89 10.99
CA ALA A 270 12.96 -19.86 12.05
C ALA A 270 14.29 -20.43 12.59
N GLY A 271 14.74 -19.93 13.73
CA GLY A 271 15.96 -20.37 14.40
C GLY A 271 15.71 -21.42 15.49
N PRO A 272 16.77 -22.07 16.01
CA PRO A 272 16.66 -23.09 17.06
C PRO A 272 16.10 -22.54 18.39
N ASP A 273 16.47 -21.30 18.74
CA ASP A 273 16.09 -20.65 20.01
C ASP A 273 14.83 -19.78 19.89
N GLY A 274 14.17 -19.80 18.72
CA GLY A 274 13.07 -18.93 18.36
C GLY A 274 13.33 -18.22 17.03
N SER A 275 12.32 -17.49 16.57
CA SER A 275 12.35 -16.84 15.26
C SER A 275 12.89 -15.42 15.33
N ALA A 276 13.56 -15.00 14.25
CA ALA A 276 13.89 -13.60 14.00
C ALA A 276 12.90 -12.98 13.01
N LEU A 277 12.19 -11.93 13.45
CA LEU A 277 11.36 -11.10 12.59
C LEU A 277 12.22 -9.98 11.99
N VAL A 278 12.45 -10.01 10.68
CA VAL A 278 13.25 -9.02 9.96
C VAL A 278 12.37 -8.25 8.98
N ARG A 279 12.28 -6.94 9.17
CA ARG A 279 11.62 -6.06 8.21
C ARG A 279 12.59 -5.51 7.17
N VAL A 280 12.21 -5.60 5.90
CA VAL A 280 13.00 -5.12 4.77
C VAL A 280 12.67 -3.67 4.45
N HIS A 281 13.70 -2.86 4.25
CA HIS A 281 13.61 -1.49 3.77
C HIS A 281 14.62 -1.20 2.65
N ALA A 282 14.16 -0.53 1.59
CA ALA A 282 15.02 0.00 0.54
C ALA A 282 15.12 1.53 0.63
N ALA A 283 15.27 2.07 1.84
CA ALA A 283 15.46 3.51 2.07
C ALA A 283 16.90 3.92 1.73
N ILE A 284 17.08 5.10 1.10
CA ILE A 284 18.40 5.73 0.93
C ILE A 284 18.84 6.46 2.19
N THR A 285 17.88 7.09 2.89
CA THR A 285 18.15 7.94 4.03
C THR A 285 17.53 7.30 5.27
N THR A 286 18.38 7.02 6.23
CA THR A 286 18.05 6.36 7.50
C THR A 286 18.13 7.31 8.69
N SER A 287 18.58 8.54 8.47
CA SER A 287 18.65 9.62 9.47
C SER A 287 17.33 10.34 9.69
N ARG A 288 16.26 10.00 8.96
CA ARG A 288 14.94 10.61 9.15
C ARG A 288 14.28 10.03 10.40
N THR A 289 14.40 10.75 11.52
CA THR A 289 13.90 10.37 12.84
C THR A 289 12.47 9.81 12.82
N THR A 290 11.54 10.46 12.13
CA THR A 290 10.14 10.04 12.05
C THR A 290 9.96 8.67 11.39
N SER A 291 10.76 8.34 10.37
CA SER A 291 10.69 7.05 9.69
C SER A 291 11.39 5.97 10.51
N SER A 292 12.57 6.27 11.05
CA SER A 292 13.36 5.31 11.82
C SER A 292 12.66 4.87 13.10
N ARG A 293 11.99 5.78 13.81
CA ARG A 293 11.15 5.41 14.97
C ARG A 293 9.99 4.48 14.58
N GLN A 294 9.33 4.75 13.45
CA GLN A 294 8.20 3.93 12.98
C GLN A 294 8.64 2.52 12.59
N TRP A 295 9.86 2.36 12.06
CA TRP A 295 10.41 1.04 11.76
C TRP A 295 10.67 0.22 13.03
N LEU A 296 11.21 0.86 14.08
CA LEU A 296 11.42 0.25 15.39
C LEU A 296 10.10 -0.14 16.06
N TRP A 297 9.13 0.77 16.06
CA TRP A 297 7.79 0.50 16.58
C TRP A 297 7.12 -0.65 15.84
N HIS A 298 7.30 -0.75 14.52
CA HIS A 298 6.72 -1.82 13.72
C HIS A 298 7.22 -3.20 14.14
N VAL A 299 8.54 -3.39 14.22
CA VAL A 299 9.08 -4.72 14.54
C VAL A 299 8.77 -5.13 15.98
N LEU A 300 8.73 -4.18 16.92
CA LEU A 300 8.30 -4.45 18.30
C LEU A 300 6.80 -4.78 18.36
N ALA A 301 5.96 -3.99 17.67
CA ALA A 301 4.52 -4.21 17.61
C ALA A 301 4.20 -5.61 17.06
N CYS A 302 4.80 -6.00 15.94
CA CYS A 302 4.62 -7.34 15.38
C CYS A 302 5.08 -8.45 16.35
N ALA A 303 6.22 -8.26 17.03
CA ALA A 303 6.69 -9.21 18.04
C ALA A 303 5.72 -9.33 19.23
N TRP A 304 5.13 -8.22 19.69
CA TRP A 304 4.12 -8.25 20.76
C TRP A 304 2.80 -8.88 20.30
N LEU A 305 2.38 -8.65 19.06
CA LEU A 305 1.17 -9.23 18.45
C LEU A 305 1.27 -10.75 18.22
N ASP A 306 2.46 -11.35 18.32
CA ASP A 306 2.65 -12.80 18.42
C ASP A 306 2.25 -13.34 19.82
N ASP A 307 1.06 -12.95 20.29
CA ASP A 307 0.63 -13.18 21.68
C ASP A 307 0.37 -14.65 22.02
N ARG A 308 -0.01 -15.44 21.00
CA ARG A 308 -0.13 -16.90 21.12
C ARG A 308 1.18 -17.64 20.88
N ASP A 309 2.29 -16.91 20.77
CA ASP A 309 3.63 -17.43 20.48
C ASP A 309 3.67 -18.35 19.23
N ALA A 310 2.80 -18.07 18.25
CA ALA A 310 2.61 -18.89 17.06
C ALA A 310 3.81 -18.80 16.09
N TYR A 311 4.58 -17.72 16.18
CA TYR A 311 5.81 -17.51 15.43
C TYR A 311 7.06 -17.57 16.30
N ARG A 312 6.92 -17.67 17.63
CA ARG A 312 8.02 -17.75 18.58
C ARG A 312 9.05 -16.63 18.39
N ILE A 313 8.60 -15.39 18.19
CA ILE A 313 9.50 -14.27 17.87
C ILE A 313 10.35 -13.92 19.09
N ARG A 314 11.67 -14.00 18.95
CA ARG A 314 12.66 -13.67 20.00
C ARG A 314 13.66 -12.61 19.58
N THR A 315 13.83 -12.42 18.27
CA THR A 315 14.72 -11.41 17.69
C THR A 315 13.92 -10.52 16.76
N ALA A 316 14.10 -9.20 16.87
CA ALA A 316 13.58 -8.21 15.94
C ALA A 316 14.74 -7.65 15.11
N GLY A 317 14.50 -7.35 13.83
CA GLY A 317 15.54 -6.82 12.96
C GLY A 317 15.05 -5.93 11.83
N LEU A 318 15.94 -5.06 11.38
CA LEU A 318 15.75 -4.17 10.23
C LEU A 318 16.84 -4.45 9.20
N TYR A 319 16.44 -4.78 7.98
CA TYR A 319 17.36 -4.94 6.85
C TYR A 319 17.25 -3.75 5.90
N PHE A 320 18.34 -3.00 5.78
CA PHE A 320 18.46 -1.86 4.86
C PHE A 320 19.10 -2.31 3.54
N ALA A 321 18.26 -2.77 2.62
CA ALA A 321 18.69 -3.42 1.38
C ALA A 321 19.65 -2.57 0.53
N ARG A 322 19.43 -1.26 0.45
CA ARG A 322 20.31 -0.35 -0.29
C ARG A 322 21.69 -0.17 0.35
N HIS A 323 21.81 -0.44 1.64
CA HIS A 323 23.06 -0.36 2.38
C HIS A 323 23.71 -1.74 2.59
N GLY A 324 22.96 -2.82 2.37
CA GLY A 324 23.39 -4.18 2.67
C GLY A 324 23.56 -4.44 4.17
N GLU A 325 22.89 -3.68 5.02
CA GLU A 325 23.10 -3.70 6.48
C GLU A 325 21.88 -4.31 7.18
N LEU A 326 22.13 -5.32 8.02
CA LEU A 326 21.13 -5.95 8.86
C LEU A 326 21.43 -5.61 10.32
N LEU A 327 20.46 -5.03 11.01
CA LEU A 327 20.52 -4.76 12.45
C LEU A 327 19.52 -5.65 13.17
N THR A 328 19.93 -6.24 14.29
CA THR A 328 19.10 -7.16 15.07
C THR A 328 19.21 -6.88 16.56
N TRP A 329 18.14 -7.22 17.28
CA TRP A 329 18.01 -7.08 18.72
C TRP A 329 17.19 -8.23 19.29
N PRO A 330 17.56 -8.79 20.46
CA PRO A 330 16.59 -9.52 21.26
C PRO A 330 15.37 -8.64 21.50
N VAL A 331 14.16 -9.19 21.36
CA VAL A 331 12.90 -8.43 21.50
C VAL A 331 12.82 -7.74 22.86
N ASP A 332 13.20 -8.46 23.91
CA ASP A 332 13.24 -7.94 25.28
C ASP A 332 14.18 -6.74 25.41
N ALA A 333 15.40 -6.83 24.88
CA ALA A 333 16.36 -5.73 24.91
C ALA A 333 15.89 -4.52 24.08
N LEU A 334 15.24 -4.76 22.93
CA LEU A 334 14.65 -3.69 22.12
C LEU A 334 13.50 -3.00 22.88
N ALA A 335 12.64 -3.77 23.54
CA ALA A 335 11.54 -3.26 24.34
C ALA A 335 12.07 -2.42 25.52
N ASP A 336 13.02 -2.94 26.28
CA ASP A 336 13.60 -2.26 27.45
C ASP A 336 14.26 -0.93 27.04
N GLN A 337 14.96 -0.91 25.90
CA GLN A 337 15.54 0.32 25.35
C GLN A 337 14.45 1.32 24.95
N LEU A 338 13.43 0.91 24.20
CA LEU A 338 12.35 1.79 23.76
C LEU A 338 11.50 2.33 24.91
N LEU A 339 11.28 1.54 25.95
CA LEU A 339 10.49 1.90 27.12
C LEU A 339 11.22 2.82 28.11
N ALA A 340 12.55 2.99 27.95
CA ALA A 340 13.37 3.87 28.79
C ALA A 340 13.14 3.69 30.31
N GLY A 341 13.02 2.42 30.74
CA GLY A 341 12.82 2.06 32.15
C GLY A 341 11.37 1.86 32.60
N ALA A 342 10.38 2.06 31.71
CA ALA A 342 8.99 1.71 32.00
C ALA A 342 8.78 0.18 32.09
N ASP A 343 7.75 -0.24 32.82
CA ASP A 343 7.40 -1.66 33.00
C ASP A 343 6.95 -2.29 31.67
N ARG A 344 7.78 -3.22 31.17
CA ARG A 344 7.55 -3.93 29.91
C ARG A 344 6.28 -4.78 29.91
N ALA A 345 5.98 -5.48 31.00
CA ALA A 345 4.82 -6.35 31.06
C ALA A 345 3.53 -5.52 31.02
N LYS A 346 3.51 -4.42 31.78
CA LYS A 346 2.40 -3.45 31.77
C LYS A 346 2.23 -2.80 30.39
N ALA A 347 3.31 -2.27 29.80
CA ALA A 347 3.25 -1.61 28.50
C ALA A 347 2.79 -2.57 27.38
N ARG A 348 3.28 -3.82 27.38
CA ARG A 348 2.82 -4.84 26.44
C ARG A 348 1.33 -5.13 26.61
N ALA A 349 0.84 -5.26 27.84
CA ALA A 349 -0.57 -5.52 28.11
C ALA A 349 -1.47 -4.36 27.62
N GLU A 350 -1.07 -3.12 27.87
CA GLU A 350 -1.78 -1.92 27.39
C GLU A 350 -1.81 -1.84 25.86
N PHE A 351 -0.66 -2.08 25.22
CA PHE A 351 -0.56 -2.13 23.76
C PHE A 351 -1.50 -3.20 23.16
N LEU A 352 -1.50 -4.40 23.73
CA LEU A 352 -2.35 -5.50 23.24
C LEU A 352 -3.83 -5.23 23.46
N ALA A 353 -4.20 -4.62 24.58
CA ALA A 353 -5.59 -4.21 24.83
C ALA A 353 -6.06 -3.18 23.79
N LEU A 354 -5.22 -2.18 23.48
CA LEU A 354 -5.49 -1.19 22.44
C LEU A 354 -5.60 -1.84 21.05
N ALA A 355 -4.63 -2.67 20.67
CA ALA A 355 -4.64 -3.37 19.39
C ALA A 355 -5.88 -4.28 19.24
N GLY A 356 -6.26 -4.99 20.30
CA GLY A 356 -7.47 -5.83 20.33
C GLY A 356 -8.76 -5.03 20.19
N ARG A 357 -8.87 -3.86 20.85
CA ARG A 357 -10.01 -2.95 20.68
C ARG A 357 -10.16 -2.49 19.23
N LEU A 358 -9.06 -1.98 18.64
CA LEU A 358 -9.03 -1.51 17.26
C LEU A 358 -9.31 -2.63 16.27
N HIS A 359 -8.85 -3.84 16.57
CA HIS A 359 -9.17 -5.02 15.76
C HIS A 359 -10.68 -5.28 15.74
N GLY A 360 -11.32 -5.37 16.91
CA GLY A 360 -12.76 -5.61 17.02
C GLY A 360 -13.63 -4.49 16.45
N GLU A 361 -13.15 -3.24 16.46
CA GLU A 361 -13.81 -2.13 15.73
C GLU A 361 -13.73 -2.30 14.21
N ASN A 362 -12.56 -2.70 13.69
CA ASN A 362 -12.40 -2.96 12.27
C ASN A 362 -13.22 -4.16 11.80
N GLU A 363 -13.34 -5.22 12.61
CA GLU A 363 -14.22 -6.35 12.31
C GLU A 363 -15.69 -5.94 12.24
N ARG A 364 -16.17 -5.16 13.22
CA ARG A 364 -17.55 -4.63 13.22
C ARG A 364 -17.83 -3.78 11.97
N ARG A 365 -16.91 -2.89 11.59
CA ARG A 365 -17.03 -2.09 10.36
C ARG A 365 -17.07 -2.95 9.10
N ARG A 366 -16.26 -4.01 9.02
CA ARG A 366 -16.28 -4.93 7.87
C ARG A 366 -17.61 -5.68 7.78
N ALA A 367 -18.09 -6.23 8.90
CA ALA A 367 -19.38 -6.93 8.95
C ALA A 367 -20.54 -6.01 8.55
N GLU A 368 -20.53 -4.75 9.00
CA GLU A 368 -21.51 -3.75 8.59
C GLU A 368 -21.43 -3.43 7.10
N GLN A 369 -20.23 -3.24 6.54
CA GLN A 369 -20.04 -3.03 5.11
C GLN A 369 -20.50 -4.22 4.27
N GLU A 370 -20.22 -5.45 4.70
CA GLU A 370 -20.69 -6.67 4.03
C GLU A 370 -22.21 -6.78 4.06
N ARG A 371 -22.84 -6.47 5.20
CA ARG A 371 -24.29 -6.40 5.33
C ARG A 371 -24.90 -5.36 4.40
N LEU A 372 -24.38 -4.14 4.38
CA LEU A 372 -24.85 -3.07 3.49
C LEU A 372 -24.67 -3.42 2.00
N ARG A 373 -23.63 -4.19 1.66
CA ARG A 373 -23.43 -4.72 0.29
C ARG A 373 -24.43 -5.80 -0.06
N ALA A 374 -24.74 -6.72 0.86
CA ALA A 374 -25.73 -7.76 0.65
C ALA A 374 -27.16 -7.19 0.52
N GLU A 375 -27.45 -6.09 1.22
CA GLU A 375 -28.74 -5.39 1.17
C GLU A 375 -28.89 -4.46 -0.07
N ARG A 376 -27.80 -4.14 -0.79
CA ARG A 376 -27.87 -3.34 -2.02
C ARG A 376 -28.51 -4.15 -3.15
N PRO A 377 -29.64 -3.70 -3.74
CA PRO A 377 -30.25 -4.39 -4.87
C PRO A 377 -29.27 -4.41 -6.05
N GLN A 378 -29.05 -5.60 -6.61
CA GLN A 378 -28.23 -5.80 -7.79
C GLN A 378 -28.95 -5.15 -8.98
N PRO A 379 -28.34 -4.20 -9.72
CA PRO A 379 -29.02 -3.56 -10.83
C PRO A 379 -29.39 -4.61 -11.88
N ALA A 380 -30.62 -4.54 -12.38
CA ALA A 380 -31.10 -5.45 -13.41
C ALA A 380 -30.17 -5.41 -14.64
N PRO A 381 -29.88 -6.55 -15.28
CA PRO A 381 -28.90 -6.62 -16.38
C PRO A 381 -29.20 -5.69 -17.55
N ALA A 382 -30.48 -5.33 -17.78
CA ALA A 382 -30.88 -4.36 -18.80
C ALA A 382 -30.55 -2.90 -18.45
N ALA A 383 -30.48 -2.53 -17.16
CA ALA A 383 -30.13 -1.18 -16.72
C ALA A 383 -28.60 -0.93 -16.76
N ALA A 384 -27.80 -1.98 -16.59
CA ALA A 384 -26.34 -1.90 -16.68
C ALA A 384 -25.82 -1.67 -18.12
N ALA A 385 -26.56 -2.15 -19.14
CA ALA A 385 -26.24 -1.91 -20.54
C ALA A 385 -26.67 -0.51 -21.02
N ALA A 386 -27.68 0.09 -20.38
CA ALA A 386 -28.17 1.44 -20.71
C ALA A 386 -27.43 2.56 -19.94
N ALA A 387 -26.75 2.24 -18.84
CA ALA A 387 -25.92 3.17 -18.08
C ALA A 387 -24.53 3.34 -18.71
N THR A 388 -24.47 3.71 -19.99
CA THR A 388 -23.41 4.62 -20.46
C THR A 388 -23.83 6.04 -20.07
N THR A 389 -24.00 6.27 -18.77
CA THR A 389 -24.49 7.54 -18.22
C THR A 389 -23.33 8.53 -18.20
N ALA A 390 -23.53 9.67 -18.87
CA ALA A 390 -22.63 10.81 -18.86
C ALA A 390 -22.14 11.10 -17.43
N ALA A 391 -20.82 11.24 -17.27
CA ALA A 391 -20.20 11.61 -16.01
C ALA A 391 -20.87 12.86 -15.44
N ALA A 392 -21.35 12.81 -14.20
CA ALA A 392 -21.94 13.97 -13.53
C ALA A 392 -20.83 15.00 -13.27
N VAL A 393 -20.95 16.21 -13.82
CA VAL A 393 -19.96 17.29 -13.66
C VAL A 393 -20.41 18.21 -12.53
N ALA A 394 -19.50 18.55 -11.62
CA ALA A 394 -19.68 19.53 -10.56
C ALA A 394 -18.59 20.61 -10.63
N VAL A 395 -18.92 21.82 -10.19
CA VAL A 395 -18.01 22.98 -10.16
C VAL A 395 -17.93 23.56 -8.74
N HIS A 396 -16.71 23.86 -8.27
CA HIS A 396 -16.48 24.53 -6.98
C HIS A 396 -15.53 25.72 -7.10
N ALA A 397 -15.71 26.68 -6.20
CA ALA A 397 -14.95 27.92 -6.15
C ALA A 397 -13.97 27.95 -4.98
N VAL A 398 -12.72 28.34 -5.26
CA VAL A 398 -11.77 28.82 -4.25
C VAL A 398 -11.76 30.35 -4.30
N ILE A 399 -12.24 30.96 -3.23
CA ILE A 399 -12.38 32.42 -3.08
C ILE A 399 -11.52 32.85 -1.89
N THR A 400 -10.74 33.93 -2.06
CA THR A 400 -9.88 34.48 -1.01
C THR A 400 -10.19 35.93 -0.67
N ASP A 401 -9.96 36.33 0.58
CA ASP A 401 -10.24 37.68 1.11
C ASP A 401 -9.10 38.70 0.91
N GLY A 402 -8.15 38.42 0.02
CA GLY A 402 -6.95 39.24 -0.18
C GLY A 402 -5.88 39.10 0.92
N ARG A 403 -6.23 38.56 2.10
CA ARG A 403 -5.30 38.17 3.17
C ARG A 403 -4.93 36.69 3.13
N GLY A 404 -5.50 35.96 2.16
CA GLY A 404 -5.24 34.54 1.92
C GLY A 404 -6.10 33.60 2.76
N LEU A 405 -7.15 34.11 3.42
CA LEU A 405 -8.18 33.25 4.00
C LEU A 405 -9.09 32.73 2.89
N VAL A 406 -9.61 31.51 3.06
CA VAL A 406 -10.41 30.81 2.07
C VAL A 406 -11.86 30.76 2.53
N LEU A 407 -12.78 31.14 1.66
CA LEU A 407 -14.22 31.10 1.93
C LEU A 407 -14.72 29.64 1.93
N THR A 408 -15.45 29.27 2.98
CA THR A 408 -16.16 27.99 3.11
C THR A 408 -17.60 28.24 3.53
N ALA A 409 -18.49 27.32 3.17
CA ALA A 409 -19.90 27.35 3.57
C ALA A 409 -20.37 25.93 3.86
N GLY A 410 -21.07 25.72 4.97
CA GLY A 410 -21.53 24.39 5.38
C GLY A 410 -20.43 23.33 5.51
N GLY A 411 -19.19 23.73 5.81
CA GLY A 411 -18.04 22.82 5.89
C GLY A 411 -17.50 22.33 4.53
N ALA A 412 -17.84 22.98 3.42
CA ALA A 412 -17.35 22.65 2.08
C ALA A 412 -16.89 23.89 1.30
N LEU A 413 -16.27 23.66 0.14
CA LEU A 413 -16.06 24.72 -0.85
C LEU A 413 -17.40 25.06 -1.54
N PRO A 414 -17.73 26.36 -1.69
CA PRO A 414 -18.93 26.77 -2.42
C PRO A 414 -18.96 26.18 -3.84
N GLY A 415 -20.06 25.53 -4.23
CA GLY A 415 -20.19 24.89 -5.53
C GLY A 415 -21.32 23.87 -5.63
N GLY A 416 -21.47 23.23 -6.78
CA GLY A 416 -22.58 22.33 -7.07
C GLY A 416 -22.54 21.69 -8.46
N SER A 417 -23.58 20.92 -8.80
CA SER A 417 -23.69 20.23 -10.08
C SER A 417 -23.96 21.20 -11.25
N VAL A 418 -23.45 20.82 -12.42
CA VAL A 418 -23.69 21.50 -13.70
C VAL A 418 -24.93 20.89 -14.35
N ALA A 419 -25.91 21.73 -14.68
CA ALA A 419 -27.10 21.27 -15.40
C ALA A 419 -26.80 21.00 -16.89
N PRO A 420 -27.52 20.08 -17.56
CA PRO A 420 -27.35 19.87 -18.99
C PRO A 420 -27.54 21.17 -19.79
N GLY A 421 -26.56 21.51 -20.64
CA GLY A 421 -26.57 22.74 -21.44
C GLY A 421 -26.16 24.01 -20.70
N GLU A 422 -25.85 23.94 -19.41
CA GLU A 422 -25.33 25.06 -18.61
C GLU A 422 -23.82 25.22 -18.82
N THR A 423 -23.33 26.46 -18.94
CA THR A 423 -21.88 26.70 -18.96
C THR A 423 -21.29 26.54 -17.57
N LEU A 424 -20.00 26.19 -17.49
CA LEU A 424 -19.33 25.96 -16.21
C LEU A 424 -19.32 27.22 -15.33
N GLU A 425 -19.15 28.39 -15.95
CA GLU A 425 -19.15 29.69 -15.28
C GLU A 425 -20.54 30.06 -14.74
N ALA A 426 -21.60 29.75 -15.50
CA ALA A 426 -22.98 29.97 -15.06
C ALA A 426 -23.34 29.03 -13.89
N ALA A 427 -22.96 27.76 -13.99
CA ALA A 427 -23.14 26.78 -12.93
C ALA A 427 -22.40 27.19 -11.65
N LEU A 428 -21.16 27.68 -11.78
CA LEU A 428 -20.35 28.15 -10.66
C LEU A 428 -20.98 29.38 -10.00
N GLY A 429 -21.39 30.38 -10.80
CA GLY A 429 -22.06 31.57 -10.30
C GLY A 429 -23.35 31.24 -9.54
N ARG A 430 -24.22 30.43 -10.14
CA ARG A 430 -25.47 29.96 -9.52
C ARG A 430 -25.22 29.23 -8.21
N ALA A 431 -24.30 28.27 -8.19
CA ALA A 431 -24.05 27.44 -7.02
C ALA A 431 -23.42 28.24 -5.87
N VAL A 432 -22.49 29.15 -6.19
CA VAL A 432 -21.86 30.01 -5.18
C VAL A 432 -22.88 30.98 -4.59
N THR A 433 -23.71 31.63 -5.41
CA THR A 433 -24.76 32.53 -4.90
C THR A 433 -25.78 31.79 -4.05
N ALA A 434 -26.21 30.60 -4.46
CA ALA A 434 -27.15 29.79 -3.68
C ALA A 434 -26.57 29.37 -2.32
N THR A 435 -25.27 29.07 -2.25
CA THR A 435 -24.63 28.55 -1.03
C THR A 435 -24.13 29.66 -0.11
N THR A 436 -23.76 30.82 -0.66
CA THR A 436 -23.02 31.86 0.09
C THR A 436 -23.66 33.23 0.08
N GLY A 437 -24.69 33.48 -0.75
CA GLY A 437 -25.24 34.81 -0.98
C GLY A 437 -24.34 35.73 -1.83
N PHE A 438 -23.11 35.34 -2.15
CA PHE A 438 -22.21 36.13 -2.98
C PHE A 438 -22.38 35.86 -4.47
N THR A 439 -22.26 36.91 -5.27
CA THR A 439 -22.06 36.83 -6.71
C THR A 439 -20.57 36.81 -7.00
N VAL A 440 -20.13 35.92 -7.90
CA VAL A 440 -18.72 35.76 -8.24
C VAL A 440 -18.48 35.81 -9.74
N ALA A 441 -17.30 36.29 -10.13
CA ALA A 441 -16.73 36.05 -11.44
C ALA A 441 -15.79 34.84 -11.39
N ALA A 442 -16.01 33.87 -12.28
CA ALA A 442 -15.10 32.74 -12.47
C ALA A 442 -13.75 33.25 -13.00
N GLY A 443 -12.68 32.80 -12.36
CA GLY A 443 -11.31 32.97 -12.82
C GLY A 443 -10.78 31.68 -13.45
N PRO A 444 -9.46 31.44 -13.45
CA PRO A 444 -8.88 30.27 -14.09
C PRO A 444 -9.34 28.96 -13.43
N LEU A 445 -9.55 27.93 -14.26
CA LEU A 445 -9.67 26.54 -13.82
C LEU A 445 -8.34 26.10 -13.20
N THR A 446 -8.35 25.79 -11.91
CA THR A 446 -7.16 25.42 -11.14
C THR A 446 -7.05 23.92 -10.93
N GLY A 447 -8.15 23.17 -10.99
CA GLY A 447 -8.17 21.75 -10.70
C GLY A 447 -9.25 20.97 -11.44
N VAL A 448 -8.92 19.75 -11.86
CA VAL A 448 -9.89 18.73 -12.33
C VAL A 448 -9.69 17.47 -11.52
N TYR A 449 -10.75 17.00 -10.87
CA TYR A 449 -10.76 15.85 -9.97
C TYR A 449 -11.82 14.84 -10.43
N HIS A 450 -11.49 13.55 -10.39
CA HIS A 450 -12.40 12.48 -10.81
C HIS A 450 -12.77 11.60 -9.60
N ASP A 451 -14.05 11.61 -9.23
CA ASP A 451 -14.61 10.71 -8.23
C ASP A 451 -14.82 9.32 -8.84
N THR A 452 -13.91 8.41 -8.52
CA THR A 452 -13.85 7.09 -9.14
C THR A 452 -15.03 6.18 -8.73
N PRO A 453 -15.51 6.19 -7.47
CA PRO A 453 -16.73 5.50 -7.09
C PRO A 453 -18.03 5.98 -7.75
N SER A 454 -18.20 7.28 -7.99
CA SER A 454 -19.43 7.84 -8.58
C SER A 454 -19.33 8.10 -10.09
N GLY A 455 -18.12 8.05 -10.67
CA GLY A 455 -17.83 8.47 -12.04
C GLY A 455 -17.97 9.99 -12.24
N GLY A 456 -18.08 10.77 -11.16
CA GLY A 456 -18.27 12.21 -11.21
C GLY A 456 -16.98 12.97 -11.51
N VAL A 457 -17.08 14.11 -12.19
CA VAL A 457 -15.94 15.01 -12.43
C VAL A 457 -16.19 16.31 -11.67
N THR A 458 -15.25 16.67 -10.81
CA THR A 458 -15.26 17.94 -10.08
C THR A 458 -14.22 18.90 -10.66
N LEU A 459 -14.69 20.07 -11.08
CA LEU A 459 -13.88 21.16 -11.62
C LEU A 459 -13.76 22.26 -10.57
N VAL A 460 -12.55 22.71 -10.28
CA VAL A 460 -12.29 23.74 -9.26
C VAL A 460 -11.71 24.97 -9.91
N PHE A 461 -12.38 26.10 -9.72
CA PHE A 461 -12.00 27.41 -10.25
C PHE A 461 -11.53 28.32 -9.12
N ARG A 462 -10.56 29.18 -9.41
CA ARG A 462 -10.38 30.39 -8.58
C ARG A 462 -11.50 31.36 -8.94
N ALA A 463 -12.17 31.95 -7.96
CA ALA A 463 -13.23 32.92 -8.22
C ALA A 463 -13.05 34.18 -7.38
N ARG A 464 -13.60 35.30 -7.85
CA ARG A 464 -13.56 36.59 -7.16
C ARG A 464 -14.98 37.08 -6.91
N ILE A 465 -15.26 37.52 -5.69
CA ILE A 465 -16.54 38.15 -5.35
C ILE A 465 -16.70 39.45 -6.13
N THR A 466 -17.84 39.60 -6.80
CA THR A 466 -18.22 40.78 -7.58
C THR A 466 -19.45 41.49 -7.03
N GLY A 467 -20.18 40.88 -6.09
CA GLY A 467 -21.33 41.46 -5.42
C GLY A 467 -22.00 40.50 -4.44
N GLY A 468 -23.15 40.90 -3.90
CA GLY A 468 -23.95 40.10 -2.95
C GLY A 468 -23.73 40.47 -1.49
N GLU A 469 -24.74 40.21 -0.66
CA GLU A 469 -24.69 40.36 0.79
C GLU A 469 -24.49 38.95 1.36
N GLY A 470 -23.27 38.63 1.77
CA GLY A 470 -22.88 37.27 2.18
C GLY A 470 -23.80 36.67 3.25
N GLY A 471 -24.09 35.37 3.11
CA GLY A 471 -24.85 34.55 4.07
C GLY A 471 -23.97 33.93 5.16
N ASP A 472 -24.38 32.76 5.66
CA ASP A 472 -23.62 32.03 6.68
C ASP A 472 -22.36 31.36 6.07
N VAL A 473 -21.24 32.07 6.18
CA VAL A 473 -19.95 31.68 5.58
C VAL A 473 -18.82 31.84 6.60
N HIS A 474 -17.76 31.06 6.40
CA HIS A 474 -16.56 31.12 7.22
C HIS A 474 -15.31 31.35 6.38
N TRP A 475 -14.50 32.32 6.79
CA TRP A 475 -13.16 32.55 6.26
C TRP A 475 -12.15 31.76 7.07
N CYS A 476 -11.53 30.76 6.45
CA CYS A 476 -10.62 29.85 7.14
C CYS A 476 -9.17 30.09 6.72
N ALA A 477 -8.26 30.03 7.70
CA ALA A 477 -6.84 30.03 7.40
C ALA A 477 -6.47 28.70 6.73
N ARG A 478 -5.50 28.75 5.80
CA ARG A 478 -5.05 27.56 5.05
C ARG A 478 -4.71 26.35 5.93
N ARG A 479 -4.18 26.58 7.14
CA ARG A 479 -3.82 25.54 8.12
C ARG A 479 -5.02 24.87 8.81
N GLU A 480 -6.19 25.50 8.77
CA GLU A 480 -7.42 25.02 9.42
C GLU A 480 -8.27 24.15 8.49
N LEU A 481 -7.98 24.19 7.18
CA LEU A 481 -8.71 23.45 6.14
C LEU A 481 -8.71 21.93 6.33
N PRO A 482 -7.62 21.26 6.75
CA PRO A 482 -7.64 19.80 6.95
C PRO A 482 -8.63 19.32 8.04
N GLY A 483 -9.02 20.19 8.97
CA GLY A 483 -10.04 19.89 9.99
C GLY A 483 -11.45 20.34 9.63
N ARG A 484 -11.64 21.02 8.50
CA ARG A 484 -12.93 21.61 8.07
C ARG A 484 -13.42 21.12 6.72
N LEU A 485 -12.50 20.76 5.82
CA LEU A 485 -12.79 20.26 4.49
C LEU A 485 -12.35 18.80 4.38
N THR A 486 -12.97 18.07 3.46
CA THR A 486 -12.45 16.76 3.05
C THR A 486 -11.02 16.90 2.51
N ALA A 487 -10.22 15.85 2.61
CA ALA A 487 -8.83 15.85 2.13
C ALA A 487 -8.70 16.19 0.63
N VAL A 488 -9.77 15.95 -0.15
CA VAL A 488 -9.86 16.31 -1.57
C VAL A 488 -9.97 17.82 -1.74
N PHE A 489 -10.93 18.46 -1.06
CA PHE A 489 -11.10 19.92 -1.13
C PHE A 489 -9.95 20.69 -0.48
N ALA A 490 -9.36 20.19 0.61
CA ALA A 490 -8.15 20.78 1.18
C ALA A 490 -6.97 20.75 0.18
N GLY A 491 -6.80 19.63 -0.54
CA GLY A 491 -5.82 19.52 -1.61
C GLY A 491 -6.11 20.46 -2.78
N ALA A 492 -7.38 20.59 -3.17
CA ALA A 492 -7.79 21.48 -4.25
C ALA A 492 -7.54 22.95 -3.94
N VAL A 493 -7.72 23.37 -2.68
CA VAL A 493 -7.35 24.71 -2.24
C VAL A 493 -5.85 24.93 -2.31
N HIS A 494 -5.02 23.96 -1.92
CA HIS A 494 -3.56 24.10 -2.06
C HIS A 494 -3.15 24.24 -3.53
N ASP A 495 -3.71 23.42 -4.42
CA ASP A 495 -3.44 23.50 -5.86
C ASP A 495 -3.89 24.86 -6.44
N ALA A 496 -5.04 25.37 -6.00
CA ALA A 496 -5.55 26.66 -6.43
C ALA A 496 -4.73 27.86 -5.93
N LEU A 497 -4.00 27.73 -4.82
CA LEU A 497 -3.21 28.82 -4.23
C LEU A 497 -1.73 28.79 -4.65
N ASP A 498 -1.15 27.61 -4.87
CA ASP A 498 0.30 27.46 -5.10
C ASP A 498 0.72 27.45 -6.57
N THR A 499 -0.20 27.21 -7.50
CA THR A 499 0.17 26.88 -8.89
C THR A 499 -0.20 28.00 -9.88
N ALA A 500 0.72 28.31 -10.80
CA ALA A 500 0.49 29.19 -11.95
C ALA A 500 -0.14 28.45 -13.17
N ARG A 501 -0.36 27.13 -13.06
CA ARG A 501 -0.92 26.26 -14.12
C ARG A 501 -2.03 25.38 -13.54
N THR A 502 -3.00 24.99 -14.36
CA THR A 502 -4.08 24.07 -13.98
C THR A 502 -3.52 22.71 -13.55
N ALA A 503 -3.89 22.24 -12.36
CA ALA A 503 -3.53 20.92 -11.86
C ALA A 503 -4.57 19.88 -12.31
N VAL A 504 -4.18 18.93 -13.15
CA VAL A 504 -5.03 17.76 -13.45
C VAL A 504 -4.65 16.66 -12.46
N ARG A 505 -5.59 16.23 -11.59
CA ARG A 505 -5.35 15.16 -10.62
C ARG A 505 -6.45 14.12 -10.67
N VAL A 506 -6.10 12.90 -11.03
CA VAL A 506 -6.95 11.74 -10.79
C VAL A 506 -6.76 11.33 -9.33
N ARG A 507 -7.82 11.42 -8.52
CA ARG A 507 -7.80 11.03 -7.10
C ARG A 507 -9.07 10.27 -6.79
N GLU A 508 -8.94 9.03 -6.36
CA GLU A 508 -10.06 8.24 -5.81
C GLU A 508 -10.68 8.97 -4.62
N VAL A 509 -11.97 9.31 -4.71
CA VAL A 509 -12.73 9.84 -3.59
C VAL A 509 -13.19 8.65 -2.77
N SER A 510 -12.55 8.37 -1.64
CA SER A 510 -13.22 7.62 -0.58
C SER A 510 -14.02 8.63 0.22
N MET A 511 -15.34 8.68 0.03
CA MET A 511 -16.22 9.35 0.99
C MET A 511 -16.14 8.57 2.30
N SER A 512 -15.62 9.23 3.34
CA SER A 512 -15.56 8.74 4.71
C SER A 512 -16.96 8.57 5.29
#